data_AF-A0A524D794-F1
#
_entry.id   AF-A0A524D794-F1
#
_cell.length_a   1.000
_cell.length_b   1.000
_cell.length_c   1.000
_cell.angle_alpha   90.00
_cell.angle_beta   90.00
_cell.angle_gamma   90.00
#
_symmetry.space_group_name_H-M   'P 1'
#
loop_
_entity.id
_entity.type
_entity.pdbx_description
1 polymer ?
#
loop_
_entity_poly.entity_id
_entity_poly.type
_entity_poly.pdbx_seq_one_letter_code
_entity_poly.pdbx_strand_id
1 'polypeptide(L)'
;MSQPPEVNVHYELMQFGKKMSTVCIISILSVIFSEILEIINIIVLFSALKNMERIYGAIPDISLKKFKSNIRTAIRIQILGFITLIGVVIAISIFMTIAFSNGSGNINIKDLSFIINISFSIAILACIVIVLASVFMMSGWSDLNTFFINHGDVFEGVLRDDVQKGSKYLRRAYLLEILTYIMMIIILVLFINFIPEIILLDSESEISPEIFIPLMIVVAVPGTGLIITWLTSFTFKILGYYKLASLRYIKAQS
;
A
#
# COMPACT_ATOMS: atom_id res chain seq x y z
N MET A 1 21.18 -16.89 -36.05
CA MET A 1 20.39 -16.45 -34.88
C MET A 1 20.67 -17.43 -33.76
N SER A 2 21.37 -17.01 -32.71
CA SER A 2 21.59 -17.87 -31.54
C SER A 2 20.25 -18.15 -30.87
N GLN A 3 19.95 -19.42 -30.57
CA GLN A 3 18.79 -19.74 -29.73
C GLN A 3 18.94 -18.99 -28.40
N PRO A 4 17.88 -18.34 -27.90
CA PRO A 4 17.94 -17.72 -26.59
C PRO A 4 18.31 -18.79 -25.55
N PRO A 5 19.15 -18.43 -24.55
CA PRO A 5 19.56 -19.39 -23.53
C PRO A 5 18.32 -20.00 -22.87
N GLU A 6 18.33 -21.32 -22.72
CA GLU A 6 17.26 -22.08 -22.09
C GLU A 6 17.04 -21.55 -20.66
N VAL A 7 15.83 -21.07 -20.38
CA VAL A 7 15.52 -20.45 -19.09
C VAL A 7 15.24 -21.56 -18.07
N ASN A 8 16.12 -21.68 -17.08
CA ASN A 8 15.89 -22.58 -15.95
C ASN A 8 14.82 -22.01 -15.01
N VAL A 9 13.60 -22.54 -15.11
CA VAL A 9 12.43 -22.09 -14.33
C VAL A 9 12.66 -22.23 -12.82
N HIS A 10 13.26 -23.34 -12.35
CA HIS A 10 13.56 -23.55 -10.94
C HIS A 10 14.51 -22.50 -10.39
N TYR A 11 15.56 -22.15 -11.15
CA TYR A 11 16.49 -21.11 -10.76
C TYR A 11 15.80 -19.74 -10.64
N GLU A 12 14.95 -19.37 -11.62
CA GLU A 12 14.24 -18.10 -11.58
C GLU A 12 13.21 -18.02 -10.43
N LEU A 13 12.52 -19.14 -10.13
CA LEU A 13 11.64 -19.26 -8.96
C LEU A 13 12.42 -19.14 -7.65
N MET A 14 13.59 -19.76 -7.56
CA MET A 14 14.49 -19.63 -6.40
C MET A 14 14.90 -18.17 -6.18
N GLN A 15 15.27 -17.46 -7.25
CA GLN A 15 15.65 -16.05 -7.17
C GLN A 15 14.46 -15.16 -6.77
N PHE A 16 13.27 -15.43 -7.30
CA PHE A 16 12.04 -14.76 -6.86
C PHE A 16 11.81 -14.96 -5.35
N GLY A 17 11.93 -16.19 -4.85
CA GLY A 17 11.82 -16.49 -3.41
C GLY A 17 12.83 -15.75 -2.55
N LYS A 18 14.09 -15.66 -2.99
CA LYS A 18 15.13 -14.86 -2.30
C LYS A 18 14.73 -13.39 -2.22
N LYS A 19 14.20 -12.82 -3.31
CA LYS A 19 13.73 -11.42 -3.32
C LYS A 19 12.50 -11.22 -2.43
N MET A 20 11.55 -12.16 -2.39
CA MET A 20 10.42 -12.11 -1.45
C MET A 20 10.88 -12.17 0.01
N SER A 21 11.94 -12.92 0.32
CA SER A 21 12.57 -12.88 1.65
C SER A 21 13.10 -11.49 1.98
N THR A 22 13.78 -10.84 1.03
CA THR A 22 14.31 -9.48 1.22
C THR A 22 13.17 -8.48 1.40
N VAL A 23 12.12 -8.54 0.57
CA VAL A 23 10.89 -7.73 0.71
C VAL A 23 10.30 -7.90 2.10
N CYS A 24 10.17 -9.13 2.58
CA CYS A 24 9.65 -9.41 3.92
C CYS A 24 10.46 -8.72 5.02
N ILE A 25 11.80 -8.84 4.98
CA ILE A 25 12.68 -8.23 6.00
C ILE A 25 12.59 -6.70 5.94
N ILE A 26 12.64 -6.13 4.73
CA ILE A 26 12.55 -4.67 4.54
C ILE A 26 11.19 -4.15 5.02
N SER A 27 10.09 -4.86 4.74
CA SER A 27 8.76 -4.48 5.23
C SER A 27 8.66 -4.50 6.76
N ILE A 28 9.35 -5.40 7.46
CA ILE A 28 9.41 -5.37 8.94
C ILE A 28 10.22 -4.15 9.41
N LEU A 29 11.36 -3.91 8.78
CA LEU A 29 12.24 -2.79 9.13
C LEU A 29 11.60 -1.42 8.80
N SER A 30 10.79 -1.31 7.75
CA SER A 30 10.17 -0.04 7.33
C SER A 30 9.20 0.52 8.39
N VAL A 31 8.60 -0.34 9.21
CA VAL A 31 7.80 0.09 10.37
C VAL A 31 8.64 0.85 11.41
N ILE A 32 9.93 0.52 11.55
CA ILE A 32 10.83 1.12 12.54
C ILE A 32 11.63 2.29 11.95
N PHE A 33 12.15 2.12 10.74
CA PHE A 33 13.17 3.01 10.15
C PHE A 33 12.63 3.98 9.08
N SER A 34 11.30 4.12 8.98
CA SER A 34 10.57 5.04 8.09
C SER A 34 10.35 4.60 6.64
N GLU A 35 9.61 5.44 5.90
CA GLU A 35 9.14 5.23 4.53
C GLU A 35 10.25 5.15 3.47
N ILE A 36 11.48 5.62 3.76
CA ILE A 36 12.61 5.49 2.82
C ILE A 36 12.87 4.02 2.47
N LEU A 37 12.70 3.11 3.44
CA LEU A 37 12.84 1.68 3.20
C LEU A 37 11.77 1.12 2.26
N GLU A 38 10.60 1.74 2.17
CA GLU A 38 9.55 1.31 1.24
C GLU A 38 9.95 1.55 -0.22
N ILE A 39 10.73 2.60 -0.51
CA ILE A 39 11.31 2.82 -1.85
C ILE A 39 12.24 1.66 -2.21
N ILE A 40 13.09 1.24 -1.28
CA ILE A 40 13.99 0.09 -1.48
C ILE A 40 13.15 -1.18 -1.68
N ASN A 41 12.09 -1.35 -0.90
CA ASN A 41 11.16 -2.47 -1.02
C ASN A 41 10.55 -2.58 -2.43
N ILE A 42 10.11 -1.45 -2.99
CA ILE A 42 9.58 -1.36 -4.36
C ILE A 42 10.65 -1.78 -5.39
N ILE A 43 11.90 -1.34 -5.24
CA ILE A 43 13.00 -1.72 -6.14
C ILE A 43 13.23 -3.24 -6.11
N VAL A 44 13.22 -3.85 -4.92
CA VAL A 44 13.36 -5.30 -4.77
C VAL A 44 12.17 -6.04 -5.39
N LEU A 45 10.95 -5.53 -5.22
CA LEU A 45 9.75 -6.09 -5.84
C LEU A 45 9.83 -6.04 -7.37
N PHE A 46 10.29 -4.92 -7.96
CA PHE A 46 10.54 -4.85 -9.41
C PHE A 46 11.59 -5.86 -9.88
N SER A 47 12.67 -6.03 -9.11
CA SER A 47 13.67 -7.07 -9.40
C SER A 47 13.03 -8.46 -9.38
N ALA A 48 12.12 -8.75 -8.46
CA ALA A 48 11.41 -10.02 -8.39
C ALA A 48 10.49 -10.23 -9.60
N LEU A 49 9.79 -9.18 -10.05
CA LEU A 49 8.95 -9.25 -11.27
C LEU A 49 9.76 -9.61 -12.52
N LYS A 50 11.04 -9.24 -12.60
CA LYS A 50 11.93 -9.63 -13.70
C LYS A 50 12.20 -11.13 -13.72
N ASN A 51 12.28 -11.80 -12.57
CA ASN A 51 12.39 -13.26 -12.51
C ASN A 51 11.11 -13.92 -13.03
N MET A 52 9.94 -13.41 -12.63
CA MET A 52 8.64 -13.86 -13.12
C MET A 52 8.44 -13.59 -14.63
N GLU A 53 9.08 -12.56 -15.18
CA GLU A 53 9.11 -12.30 -16.61
C GLU A 53 9.86 -13.38 -17.40
N ARG A 54 10.99 -13.86 -16.86
CA ARG A 54 11.75 -14.95 -17.47
C ARG A 54 10.98 -16.26 -17.39
N ILE A 55 10.34 -16.55 -16.26
CA ILE A 55 9.47 -17.72 -16.11
C ILE A 55 8.35 -17.69 -17.15
N TYR A 56 7.70 -16.54 -17.38
CA TYR A 56 6.69 -16.40 -18.43
C TYR A 56 7.23 -16.70 -19.84
N GLY A 57 8.48 -16.35 -20.12
CA GLY A 57 9.12 -16.68 -21.40
C GLY A 57 9.29 -18.18 -21.62
N ALA A 58 9.44 -18.96 -20.54
CA ALA A 58 9.57 -20.41 -20.57
C ALA A 58 8.21 -21.13 -20.50
N ILE A 59 7.29 -20.61 -19.66
CA ILE A 59 5.96 -21.15 -19.41
C ILE A 59 4.95 -20.02 -19.67
N PRO A 60 4.45 -19.88 -20.91
CA PRO A 60 3.52 -18.82 -21.26
C PRO A 60 2.15 -19.01 -20.59
N ASP A 61 1.99 -18.45 -19.39
CA ASP A 61 0.75 -18.51 -18.61
C ASP A 61 0.04 -17.16 -18.56
N ILE A 62 -1.27 -17.14 -18.83
CA ILE A 62 -2.10 -15.93 -18.86
C ILE A 62 -2.16 -15.28 -17.46
N SER A 63 -2.24 -16.07 -16.40
CA SER A 63 -2.28 -15.59 -15.02
C SER A 63 -0.96 -14.92 -14.66
N LEU A 64 0.17 -15.49 -15.07
CA LEU A 64 1.48 -14.88 -14.84
C LEU A 64 1.66 -13.55 -15.59
N LYS A 65 1.15 -13.45 -16.83
CA LYS A 65 1.11 -12.19 -17.59
C LYS A 65 0.27 -11.14 -16.88
N LYS A 66 -0.92 -11.50 -16.39
CA LYS A 66 -1.82 -10.61 -15.64
C LYS A 66 -1.21 -10.17 -14.32
N PHE A 67 -0.63 -11.08 -13.54
CA PHE A 67 0.11 -10.76 -12.31
C PHE A 67 1.13 -9.65 -12.55
N LYS A 68 2.04 -9.83 -13.52
CA LYS A 68 3.06 -8.84 -13.85
C LYS A 68 2.47 -7.48 -14.22
N SER A 69 1.46 -7.49 -15.09
CA SER A 69 0.78 -6.27 -15.55
C SER A 69 0.14 -5.54 -14.37
N ASN A 70 -0.60 -6.26 -13.54
CA ASN A 70 -1.32 -5.73 -12.39
C ASN A 70 -0.36 -5.15 -11.34
N ILE A 71 0.69 -5.87 -10.94
CA ILE A 71 1.67 -5.33 -9.97
C ILE A 71 2.41 -4.12 -10.54
N ARG A 72 2.84 -4.14 -11.81
CA ARG A 72 3.52 -3.00 -12.42
C ARG A 72 2.63 -1.75 -12.50
N THR A 73 1.38 -1.92 -12.88
CA THR A 73 0.38 -0.85 -12.91
C THR A 73 0.11 -0.32 -11.51
N ALA A 74 -0.07 -1.22 -10.54
CA ALA A 74 -0.28 -0.85 -9.14
C ALA A 74 0.86 0.02 -8.60
N ILE A 75 2.12 -0.39 -8.80
CA ILE A 75 3.27 0.37 -8.30
C ILE A 75 3.31 1.78 -8.91
N ARG A 76 3.03 1.92 -10.22
CA ARG A 76 2.99 3.25 -10.87
C ARG A 76 1.91 4.15 -10.29
N ILE A 77 0.71 3.60 -10.09
CA ILE A 77 -0.41 4.33 -9.49
C ILE A 77 -0.10 4.69 -8.03
N GLN A 78 0.53 3.78 -7.29
CA GLN A 78 0.90 4.00 -5.89
C GLN A 78 1.94 5.11 -5.76
N ILE A 79 2.98 5.12 -6.60
CA ILE A 79 3.98 6.21 -6.65
C ILE A 79 3.30 7.56 -6.95
N LEU A 80 2.36 7.58 -7.90
CA LEU A 80 1.61 8.80 -8.22
C LEU A 80 0.82 9.30 -7.00
N GLY A 81 0.09 8.40 -6.31
CA GLY A 81 -0.66 8.74 -5.10
C GLY A 81 0.25 9.29 -3.98
N PHE A 82 1.41 8.67 -3.75
CA PHE A 82 2.38 9.16 -2.76
C PHE A 82 2.95 10.54 -3.11
N ILE A 83 3.33 10.78 -4.37
CA ILE A 83 3.81 12.09 -4.81
C ILE A 83 2.74 13.15 -4.58
N THR A 84 1.47 12.85 -4.87
CA THR A 84 0.36 13.77 -4.60
C THR A 84 0.24 14.09 -3.11
N LEU A 85 0.32 13.08 -2.21
CA LEU A 85 0.27 13.31 -0.76
C LEU A 85 1.43 14.18 -0.26
N ILE A 86 2.66 13.88 -0.68
CA ILE A 86 3.84 14.68 -0.32
C ILE A 86 3.68 16.12 -0.81
N GLY A 87 3.20 16.31 -2.04
CA GLY A 87 2.94 17.64 -2.61
C GLY A 87 1.95 18.45 -1.77
N VAL A 88 0.89 17.83 -1.25
CA VAL A 88 -0.08 18.48 -0.34
C VAL A 88 0.61 18.93 0.95
N VAL A 89 1.39 18.05 1.60
CA VAL A 89 2.08 18.37 2.85
C VAL A 89 3.07 19.52 2.66
N ILE A 90 3.85 19.51 1.57
CA ILE A 90 4.79 20.59 1.23
C ILE A 90 4.05 21.90 0.97
N ALA A 91 2.97 21.87 0.18
CA ALA A 91 2.17 23.05 -0.13
C ALA A 91 1.58 23.71 1.14
N ILE A 92 1.01 22.91 2.05
CA ILE A 92 0.53 23.39 3.35
C ILE A 92 1.68 23.99 4.16
N SER A 93 2.82 23.31 4.23
CA SER A 93 3.97 23.77 5.03
C SER A 93 4.53 25.10 4.53
N ILE A 94 4.66 25.27 3.21
CA ILE A 94 5.09 26.52 2.59
C ILE A 94 4.06 27.62 2.86
N PHE A 95 2.77 27.33 2.67
CA PHE A 95 1.72 28.30 2.92
C PHE A 95 1.75 28.78 4.38
N MET A 96 1.80 27.86 5.34
CA MET A 96 1.87 28.20 6.77
C MET A 96 3.11 29.05 7.05
N THR A 97 4.27 28.67 6.52
CA THR A 97 5.52 29.44 6.70
C THR A 97 5.39 30.88 6.18
N ILE A 98 4.81 31.08 5.01
CA ILE A 98 4.58 32.42 4.42
C ILE A 98 3.56 33.22 5.24
N ALA A 99 2.48 32.56 5.67
CA ALA A 99 1.43 33.20 6.45
C ALA A 99 1.94 33.69 7.82
N PHE A 100 2.82 32.92 8.48
CA PHE A 100 3.44 33.30 9.75
C PHE A 100 4.63 34.26 9.61
N SER A 101 5.37 34.24 8.50
CA SER A 101 6.56 35.09 8.33
C SER A 101 6.26 36.55 7.97
N ASN A 102 5.11 36.82 7.34
CA ASN A 102 4.70 38.18 6.94
C ASN A 102 4.21 39.07 8.11
N GLY A 103 4.42 38.66 9.36
CA GLY A 103 4.37 39.53 10.54
C GLY A 103 2.99 40.03 10.97
N SER A 104 1.91 39.74 10.24
CA SER A 104 0.57 40.19 10.64
C SER A 104 -0.07 39.29 11.69
N GLY A 105 0.33 38.03 11.85
CA GLY A 105 -0.23 37.05 12.80
C GLY A 105 -1.73 36.74 12.62
N ASN A 106 -2.45 37.61 11.92
CA ASN A 106 -3.87 37.55 11.60
C ASN A 106 -4.03 36.83 10.27
N ILE A 107 -3.93 35.51 10.31
CA ILE A 107 -4.46 34.68 9.24
C ILE A 107 -5.98 34.79 9.33
N ASN A 108 -6.62 35.27 8.26
CA ASN A 108 -8.08 35.28 8.19
C ASN A 108 -8.58 33.83 8.31
N ILE A 109 -9.45 33.57 9.28
CA ILE A 109 -10.04 32.25 9.52
C ILE A 109 -10.64 31.65 8.23
N LYS A 110 -11.18 32.50 7.34
CA LYS A 110 -11.72 32.08 6.05
C LYS A 110 -10.65 31.51 5.11
N ASP A 111 -9.47 32.13 5.07
CA ASP A 111 -8.35 31.69 4.22
C ASP A 111 -7.77 30.37 4.75
N LEU A 112 -7.68 30.23 6.08
CA LEU A 112 -7.26 28.99 6.73
C LEU A 112 -8.24 27.84 6.43
N SER A 113 -9.54 28.07 6.61
CA SER A 113 -10.59 27.09 6.32
C SER A 113 -10.57 26.65 4.86
N PHE A 114 -10.41 27.60 3.92
CA PHE A 114 -10.30 27.29 2.49
C PHE A 114 -9.12 26.37 2.17
N ILE A 115 -7.95 26.62 2.75
CA ILE A 115 -6.73 25.84 2.49
C ILE A 115 -6.81 24.46 3.12
N ILE A 116 -7.36 24.37 4.32
CA ILE A 116 -7.63 23.10 4.98
C ILE A 116 -8.56 22.25 4.11
N ASN A 117 -9.67 22.82 3.62
CA ASN A 117 -10.64 22.13 2.79
C ASN A 117 -10.04 21.64 1.46
N ILE A 118 -9.27 22.48 0.77
CA ILE A 118 -8.56 22.08 -0.47
C ILE A 118 -7.58 20.95 -0.18
N SER A 119 -6.83 21.06 0.91
CA SER A 119 -5.82 20.09 1.27
C SER A 119 -6.42 18.71 1.57
N PHE A 120 -7.50 18.68 2.34
CA PHE A 120 -8.25 17.45 2.59
C PHE A 120 -8.90 16.90 1.32
N SER A 121 -9.41 17.77 0.43
CA SER A 121 -9.98 17.34 -0.86
C SER A 121 -8.93 16.66 -1.75
N ILE A 122 -7.72 17.21 -1.83
CA ILE A 122 -6.61 16.60 -2.58
C ILE A 122 -6.14 15.32 -1.88
N ALA A 123 -6.09 15.29 -0.55
CA ALA A 123 -5.75 14.08 0.21
C ALA A 123 -6.74 12.94 -0.08
N ILE A 124 -8.05 13.22 -0.12
CA ILE A 124 -9.09 12.25 -0.50
C ILE A 124 -8.83 11.72 -1.92
N LEU A 125 -8.55 12.61 -2.88
CA LEU A 125 -8.24 12.20 -4.25
C LEU A 125 -7.01 11.27 -4.29
N ALA A 126 -5.96 11.59 -3.54
CA ALA A 126 -4.78 10.75 -3.45
C ALA A 126 -5.08 9.39 -2.81
N CYS A 127 -5.94 9.34 -1.79
CA CYS A 127 -6.39 8.09 -1.18
C CYS A 127 -7.16 7.22 -2.18
N ILE A 128 -8.02 7.80 -3.00
CA ILE A 128 -8.74 7.08 -4.07
C ILE A 128 -7.75 6.46 -5.06
N VAL A 129 -6.71 7.21 -5.47
CA VAL A 129 -5.64 6.70 -6.33
C VAL A 129 -4.93 5.51 -5.68
N ILE A 130 -4.62 5.59 -4.38
CA ILE A 130 -3.98 4.50 -3.64
C ILE A 130 -4.91 3.28 -3.53
N VAL A 131 -6.22 3.47 -3.30
CA VAL A 131 -7.21 2.38 -3.31
C VAL A 131 -7.18 1.64 -4.65
N LEU A 132 -7.15 2.37 -5.77
CA LEU A 132 -7.04 1.75 -7.11
C LEU A 132 -5.75 0.94 -7.24
N ALA A 133 -4.61 1.46 -6.76
CA ALA A 133 -3.36 0.70 -6.74
C ALA A 133 -3.49 -0.60 -5.92
N SER A 134 -4.12 -0.54 -4.73
CA SER A 134 -4.35 -1.72 -3.88
C SER A 134 -5.29 -2.74 -4.53
N VAL A 135 -6.27 -2.32 -5.33
CA VAL A 135 -7.12 -3.22 -6.14
C VAL A 135 -6.28 -3.97 -7.17
N PHE A 136 -5.38 -3.28 -7.89
CA PHE A 136 -4.47 -3.94 -8.83
C PHE A 136 -3.50 -4.88 -8.12
N MET A 137 -2.95 -4.51 -6.94
CA MET A 137 -2.13 -5.42 -6.14
C MET A 137 -2.91 -6.68 -5.75
N MET A 138 -4.12 -6.52 -5.21
CA MET A 138 -4.99 -7.62 -4.83
C MET A 138 -5.27 -8.57 -6.01
N SER A 139 -5.59 -8.01 -7.18
CA SER A 139 -5.80 -8.79 -8.40
C SER A 139 -4.52 -9.52 -8.81
N GLY A 140 -3.38 -8.83 -8.81
CA GLY A 140 -2.08 -9.43 -9.14
C GLY A 140 -1.78 -10.64 -8.26
N TRP A 141 -1.88 -10.51 -6.94
CA TRP A 141 -1.63 -11.64 -6.04
C TRP A 141 -2.63 -12.78 -6.22
N SER A 142 -3.88 -12.48 -6.61
CA SER A 142 -4.84 -13.51 -7.01
C SER A 142 -4.42 -14.25 -8.27
N ASP A 143 -3.92 -13.53 -9.29
CA ASP A 143 -3.44 -14.13 -10.54
C ASP A 143 -2.20 -15.00 -10.31
N LEU A 144 -1.28 -14.58 -9.42
CA LEU A 144 -0.13 -15.38 -9.03
C LEU A 144 -0.55 -16.66 -8.29
N ASN A 145 -1.54 -16.58 -7.41
CA ASN A 145 -2.09 -17.78 -6.77
C ASN A 145 -2.69 -18.75 -7.80
N THR A 146 -3.41 -18.25 -8.80
CA THR A 146 -3.93 -19.09 -9.90
C THR A 146 -2.80 -19.77 -10.67
N PHE A 147 -1.71 -19.06 -10.96
CA PHE A 147 -0.52 -19.65 -11.57
C PHE A 147 0.03 -20.82 -10.73
N PHE A 148 0.19 -20.65 -9.42
CA PHE A 148 0.66 -21.72 -8.53
C PHE A 148 -0.32 -22.90 -8.37
N ILE A 149 -1.61 -22.69 -8.62
CA ILE A 149 -2.60 -23.78 -8.63
C ILE A 149 -2.46 -24.59 -9.91
N ASN A 150 -2.37 -23.91 -11.06
CA ASN A 150 -2.34 -24.52 -12.39
C ASN A 150 -1.02 -25.26 -12.67
N HIS A 151 0.10 -24.72 -12.19
CA HIS A 151 1.45 -25.30 -12.36
C HIS A 151 1.95 -25.93 -11.05
N GLY A 152 1.02 -26.52 -10.29
CA GLY A 152 1.29 -27.08 -8.97
C GLY A 152 2.28 -28.24 -8.97
N ASP A 153 2.40 -28.93 -10.10
CA ASP A 153 3.33 -30.03 -10.38
C ASP A 153 4.81 -29.60 -10.38
N VAL A 154 5.09 -28.32 -10.67
CA VAL A 154 6.44 -27.73 -10.59
C VAL A 154 6.93 -27.61 -9.12
N PHE A 155 6.02 -27.71 -8.15
CA PHE A 155 6.31 -27.51 -6.72
C PHE A 155 6.11 -28.79 -5.91
N GLU A 156 7.11 -29.18 -5.14
CA GLU A 156 7.03 -30.37 -4.27
C GLU A 156 6.24 -30.10 -2.99
N GLY A 157 5.15 -30.85 -2.77
CA GLY A 157 4.45 -30.99 -1.49
C GLY A 157 4.25 -29.68 -0.70
N VAL A 158 4.97 -29.56 0.41
CA VAL A 158 4.90 -28.41 1.34
C VAL A 158 5.18 -27.07 0.65
N LEU A 159 6.05 -27.06 -0.37
CA LEU A 159 6.38 -25.85 -1.11
C LEU A 159 5.15 -25.31 -1.86
N ARG A 160 4.38 -26.21 -2.47
CA ARG A 160 3.13 -25.87 -3.19
C ARG A 160 2.14 -25.18 -2.27
N ASP A 161 1.92 -25.76 -1.10
CA ASP A 161 0.99 -25.22 -0.10
C ASP A 161 1.44 -23.85 0.40
N ASP A 162 2.73 -23.68 0.65
CA ASP A 162 3.28 -22.43 1.15
C ASP A 162 3.15 -21.30 0.13
N VAL A 163 3.44 -21.53 -1.16
CA VAL A 163 3.33 -20.48 -2.18
C VAL A 163 1.88 -20.08 -2.47
N GLN A 164 0.95 -21.04 -2.42
CA GLN A 164 -0.48 -20.77 -2.55
C GLN A 164 -1.02 -20.00 -1.33
N LYS A 165 -0.63 -20.40 -0.11
CA LYS A 165 -1.02 -19.66 1.10
C LYS A 165 -0.41 -18.26 1.11
N GLY A 166 0.85 -18.11 0.71
CA GLY A 166 1.54 -16.82 0.67
C GLY A 166 0.86 -15.81 -0.24
N SER A 167 0.55 -16.21 -1.46
CA SER A 167 -0.19 -15.37 -2.42
C SER A 167 -1.62 -15.05 -1.95
N LYS A 168 -2.32 -16.00 -1.31
CA LYS A 168 -3.63 -15.74 -0.67
C LYS A 168 -3.55 -14.75 0.49
N TYR A 169 -2.52 -14.83 1.34
CA TYR A 169 -2.32 -13.87 2.41
C TYR A 169 -2.06 -12.47 1.87
N LEU A 170 -1.23 -12.33 0.83
CA LEU A 170 -1.02 -11.03 0.18
C LEU A 170 -2.33 -10.48 -0.40
N ARG A 171 -3.10 -11.28 -1.11
CA ARG A 171 -4.43 -10.86 -1.58
C ARG A 171 -5.31 -10.33 -0.45
N ARG A 172 -5.39 -11.05 0.67
CA ARG A 172 -6.17 -10.63 1.86
C ARG A 172 -5.62 -9.36 2.50
N ALA A 173 -4.29 -9.21 2.53
CA ALA A 173 -3.65 -8.02 3.06
C ALA A 173 -4.06 -6.77 2.27
N TYR A 174 -4.03 -6.84 0.94
CA TYR A 174 -4.44 -5.73 0.09
C TYR A 174 -5.95 -5.48 0.13
N LEU A 175 -6.77 -6.50 0.37
CA LEU A 175 -8.21 -6.30 0.64
C LEU A 175 -8.42 -5.49 1.93
N LEU A 176 -7.71 -5.82 3.01
CA LEU A 176 -7.77 -5.07 4.26
C LEU A 176 -7.20 -3.67 4.12
N GLU A 177 -6.17 -3.48 3.29
CA GLU A 177 -5.62 -2.18 2.98
C GLU A 177 -6.63 -1.29 2.23
N ILE A 178 -7.36 -1.84 1.26
CA ILE A 178 -8.49 -1.14 0.61
C ILE A 178 -9.52 -0.70 1.65
N LEU A 179 -9.89 -1.60 2.57
CA LEU A 179 -10.85 -1.28 3.63
C LEU A 179 -10.33 -0.15 4.54
N THR A 180 -9.05 -0.21 4.94
CA THR A 180 -8.40 0.86 5.72
C THR A 180 -8.48 2.20 5.00
N TYR A 181 -8.15 2.26 3.71
CA TYR A 181 -8.21 3.52 2.96
C TYR A 181 -9.63 4.02 2.74
N ILE A 182 -10.61 3.13 2.53
CA ILE A 182 -12.03 3.53 2.46
C ILE A 182 -12.49 4.15 3.77
N MET A 183 -12.18 3.51 4.91
CA MET A 183 -12.48 4.06 6.24
C MET A 183 -11.78 5.41 6.45
N MET A 184 -10.54 5.54 5.99
CA MET A 184 -9.78 6.80 6.09
C MET A 184 -10.44 7.90 5.26
N ILE A 185 -10.88 7.62 4.03
CA ILE A 185 -11.62 8.58 3.19
C ILE A 185 -12.90 9.04 3.90
N ILE A 186 -13.68 8.12 4.47
CA ILE A 186 -14.90 8.46 5.20
C ILE A 186 -14.58 9.42 6.36
N ILE A 187 -13.54 9.12 7.15
CA ILE A 187 -13.11 9.97 8.25
C ILE A 187 -12.70 11.35 7.74
N LEU A 188 -11.89 11.43 6.67
CA LEU A 188 -11.47 12.71 6.08
C LEU A 188 -12.66 13.54 5.59
N VAL A 189 -13.66 12.91 4.98
CA VAL A 189 -14.90 13.59 4.56
C VAL A 189 -15.67 14.13 5.77
N LEU A 190 -15.78 13.36 6.85
CA LEU A 190 -16.39 13.85 8.08
C LEU A 190 -15.61 15.04 8.64
N PHE A 191 -14.28 14.98 8.69
CA PHE A 191 -13.45 16.10 9.13
C PHE A 191 -13.68 17.38 8.31
N ILE A 192 -13.75 17.30 6.99
CA ILE A 192 -14.04 18.47 6.14
C ILE A 192 -15.36 19.15 6.55
N ASN A 193 -16.39 18.37 6.85
CA ASN A 193 -17.71 18.90 7.21
C ASN A 193 -17.74 19.47 8.64
N PHE A 194 -17.05 18.85 9.60
CA PHE A 194 -17.06 19.28 11.00
C PHE A 194 -16.06 20.40 11.33
N ILE A 195 -14.95 20.53 10.59
CA ILE A 195 -13.93 21.55 10.88
C ILE A 195 -14.49 22.98 10.89
N PRO A 196 -15.29 23.42 9.89
CA PRO A 196 -15.87 24.76 9.91
C PRO A 196 -16.76 25.01 11.13
N GLU A 197 -17.56 24.02 11.54
CA GLU A 197 -18.42 24.11 12.72
C GLU A 197 -17.59 24.24 14.00
N ILE A 198 -16.52 23.45 14.15
CA ILE A 198 -15.61 23.52 15.31
C ILE A 198 -14.94 24.90 15.40
N ILE A 199 -14.47 25.43 14.27
CA ILE A 199 -13.81 26.75 14.21
C ILE A 199 -14.79 27.87 14.61
N LEU A 200 -16.05 27.77 14.18
CA LEU A 200 -17.07 28.76 14.55
C LEU A 200 -17.40 28.68 16.05
N LEU A 201 -17.50 27.48 16.61
CA LEU A 201 -17.76 27.29 18.05
C LEU A 201 -16.65 27.86 18.93
N ASP A 202 -15.37 27.68 18.55
CA ASP A 202 -14.21 28.20 19.29
C ASP A 202 -14.17 29.74 19.32
N SER A 203 -14.81 30.39 18.35
CA SER A 203 -14.88 31.86 18.29
C SER A 203 -15.89 32.48 19.26
N GLU A 204 -16.81 31.70 19.84
CA GLU A 204 -17.92 32.23 20.66
C GLU A 204 -17.86 31.91 22.17
N SER A 205 -17.16 30.85 22.63
CA SER A 205 -16.78 30.55 24.04
C SER A 205 -16.33 29.07 24.17
N GLU A 206 -15.84 28.67 25.34
CA GLU A 206 -15.36 27.31 25.67
C GLU A 206 -16.17 26.19 24.99
N ILE A 207 -15.50 25.31 24.24
CA ILE A 207 -16.13 24.14 23.62
C ILE A 207 -16.84 23.33 24.71
N SER A 208 -18.18 23.31 24.67
CA SER A 208 -18.95 22.61 25.69
C SER A 208 -18.61 21.11 25.67
N PRO A 209 -18.49 20.46 26.84
CA PRO A 209 -18.24 19.02 26.91
C PRO A 209 -19.27 18.18 26.13
N GLU A 210 -20.48 18.70 25.98
CA GLU A 210 -21.59 18.07 25.24
C GLU A 210 -21.31 17.93 23.74
N ILE A 211 -20.50 18.81 23.15
CA ILE A 211 -20.08 18.74 21.73
C ILE A 211 -18.74 18.01 21.60
N PHE A 212 -17.81 18.27 22.53
CA PHE A 212 -16.46 17.70 22.48
C PHE A 212 -16.45 16.18 22.64
N ILE A 213 -17.23 15.63 23.58
CA ILE A 213 -17.23 14.18 23.87
C ILE A 213 -17.76 13.37 22.67
N PRO A 214 -18.92 13.69 22.06
CA PRO A 214 -19.37 13.00 20.86
C PRO A 214 -18.38 13.09 19.70
N LEU A 215 -17.77 14.26 19.48
CA LEU A 215 -16.75 14.44 18.44
C LEU A 215 -15.53 13.53 18.68
N MET A 216 -15.02 13.49 19.91
CA MET A 216 -13.92 12.60 20.29
C MET A 216 -14.28 11.13 20.08
N ILE A 217 -15.51 10.71 20.38
CA ILE A 217 -15.97 9.33 20.13
C ILE A 217 -16.04 9.04 18.62
N VAL A 218 -16.59 9.98 17.84
CA VAL A 218 -16.72 9.88 16.36
C VAL A 218 -15.35 9.81 15.69
N VAL A 219 -14.30 10.39 16.27
CA VAL A 219 -12.92 10.30 15.74
C VAL A 219 -12.19 9.08 16.28
N ALA A 220 -12.26 8.81 17.59
CA ALA A 220 -11.49 7.77 18.25
C ALA A 220 -11.95 6.35 17.85
N VAL A 221 -13.26 6.11 17.70
CA VAL A 221 -13.77 4.77 17.36
C VAL A 221 -13.35 4.37 15.94
N PRO A 222 -13.54 5.19 14.88
CA PRO A 222 -13.01 4.87 13.55
C PRO A 222 -11.47 4.84 13.52
N GLY A 223 -10.81 5.73 14.28
CA GLY A 223 -9.35 5.77 14.37
C GLY A 223 -8.75 4.47 14.92
N THR A 224 -9.33 3.91 15.99
CA THR A 224 -8.90 2.60 16.52
C THR A 224 -9.17 1.47 15.52
N GLY A 225 -10.30 1.51 14.82
CA GLY A 225 -10.61 0.58 13.73
C GLY A 225 -9.55 0.60 12.63
N LEU A 226 -9.13 1.80 12.18
CA LEU A 226 -8.07 1.97 11.19
C LEU A 226 -6.75 1.33 11.61
N ILE A 227 -6.35 1.53 12.87
CA ILE A 227 -5.09 0.98 13.40
C ILE A 227 -5.15 -0.55 13.37
N ILE A 228 -6.27 -1.15 13.80
CA ILE A 228 -6.45 -2.61 13.81
C ILE A 228 -6.42 -3.18 12.38
N THR A 229 -7.14 -2.57 11.44
CA THR A 229 -7.17 -3.05 10.04
C THR A 229 -5.80 -2.89 9.38
N TRP A 230 -5.09 -1.79 9.64
CA TRP A 230 -3.73 -1.56 9.16
C TRP A 230 -2.74 -2.60 9.70
N LEU A 231 -2.73 -2.85 11.03
CA LEU A 231 -1.87 -3.88 11.64
C LEU A 231 -2.17 -5.28 11.12
N THR A 232 -3.46 -5.60 10.93
CA THR A 232 -3.88 -6.90 10.39
C THR A 232 -3.45 -7.05 8.94
N SER A 233 -3.62 -6.01 8.11
CA SER A 233 -3.12 -5.98 6.74
C SER A 233 -1.61 -6.20 6.70
N PHE A 234 -0.87 -5.45 7.52
CA PHE A 234 0.58 -5.57 7.63
C PHE A 234 1.01 -7.00 8.00
N THR A 235 0.38 -7.60 9.01
CA THR A 235 0.66 -8.98 9.43
C THR A 235 0.45 -9.97 8.28
N PHE A 236 -0.64 -9.84 7.52
CA PHE A 236 -0.86 -10.68 6.35
C PHE A 236 0.16 -10.42 5.23
N LYS A 237 0.64 -9.19 5.03
CA LYS A 237 1.73 -8.92 4.07
C LYS A 237 3.00 -9.68 4.47
N ILE A 238 3.40 -9.59 5.73
CA ILE A 238 4.59 -10.28 6.26
C ILE A 238 4.45 -11.80 6.11
N LEU A 239 3.34 -12.39 6.55
CA LEU A 239 3.08 -13.83 6.40
C LEU A 239 3.09 -14.25 4.93
N GLY A 240 2.53 -13.40 4.06
CA GLY A 240 2.49 -13.61 2.62
C GLY A 240 3.89 -13.67 1.99
N TYR A 241 4.72 -12.64 2.22
CA TYR A 241 6.08 -12.59 1.72
C TYR A 241 6.97 -13.68 2.30
N TYR A 242 6.84 -13.97 3.60
CA TYR A 242 7.56 -15.06 4.26
C TYR A 242 7.23 -16.42 3.62
N LYS A 243 5.94 -16.68 3.35
CA LYS A 243 5.51 -17.92 2.71
C LYS A 243 5.97 -18.03 1.27
N LEU A 244 5.93 -16.94 0.49
CA LEU A 244 6.52 -16.92 -0.86
C LEU A 244 8.06 -17.08 -0.85
N ALA A 245 8.73 -16.65 0.22
CA ALA A 245 10.17 -16.81 0.36
C ALA A 245 10.62 -18.28 0.42
N SER A 246 9.72 -19.22 0.73
CA SER A 246 9.98 -20.66 0.68
C SER A 246 10.49 -21.14 -0.68
N LEU A 247 10.13 -20.45 -1.77
CA LEU A 247 10.64 -20.71 -3.13
C LEU A 247 12.17 -20.71 -3.22
N ARG A 248 12.87 -20.03 -2.31
CA ARG A 248 14.34 -20.06 -2.25
C ARG A 248 14.94 -21.44 -1.99
N TYR A 249 14.12 -22.39 -1.54
CA TYR A 249 14.50 -23.78 -1.24
C TYR A 249 14.06 -24.76 -2.32
N ILE A 250 13.48 -24.30 -3.43
CA ILE A 250 13.14 -25.17 -4.54
C ILE A 250 14.42 -25.85 -5.05
N LYS A 251 14.44 -27.18 -5.05
CA LYS A 251 15.56 -27.93 -5.62
C LYS A 251 15.39 -27.93 -7.14
N ALA A 252 16.48 -27.71 -7.87
CA ALA A 252 16.48 -28.01 -9.29
C ALA A 252 16.35 -29.54 -9.41
N GLN A 253 15.34 -30.01 -10.14
CA GLN A 253 15.34 -31.41 -10.57
C GLN A 253 16.54 -31.57 -11.51
N SER A 254 17.50 -32.38 -11.07
CA SER A 254 18.69 -32.78 -11.84
C SER A 254 18.34 -33.82 -12.88
#